data_AF-A0A8T6W818-F1
#
_entry.id   AF-A0A8T6W818-F1
#
_cell.length_a   1.000
_cell.length_b   1.000
_cell.length_c   1.000
_cell.angle_alpha   90.00
_cell.angle_beta   90.00
_cell.angle_gamma   90.00
#
_symmetry.space_group_name_H-M   'P 1'
#
loop_
_entity.id
_entity.type
_entity.pdbx_description
1 polymer ?
#
loop_
_entity_poly.entity_id
_entity_poly.type
_entity_poly.pdbx_seq_one_letter_code
_entity_poly.pdbx_strand_id
1 'polypeptide(L)'
;MSQVRVIDPDGQQLGIMPIREALKAADRFYLDLVEVAPNAKPPVCRIMDFGKYQYEQSKKEKESKKKQHTITVKEIRMRPKTDDHDLETKLRQARKFFEQKNKVKFSLIFKGREMAYQETGKEMLERVIESLEDVA
;
A
#
# COMPACT_ATOMS: atom_id res chain seq x y z
N MET A 1 -38.87 5.45 19.25
CA MET A 1 -37.73 4.72 19.84
C MET A 1 -36.89 4.16 18.71
N SER A 2 -35.59 4.38 18.69
CA SER A 2 -34.71 3.87 17.61
C SER A 2 -34.64 2.34 17.67
N GLN A 3 -35.04 1.69 16.59
CA GLN A 3 -34.92 0.24 16.39
C GLN A 3 -33.60 -0.09 15.71
N VAL A 4 -33.01 -1.22 16.08
CA VAL A 4 -31.77 -1.74 15.49
C VAL A 4 -31.96 -3.21 15.15
N ARG A 5 -31.34 -3.66 14.06
CA ARG A 5 -31.23 -5.08 13.73
C ARG A 5 -30.02 -5.65 14.45
N VAL A 6 -30.23 -6.70 15.25
CA VAL A 6 -29.19 -7.27 16.12
C VAL A 6 -28.74 -8.64 15.62
N ILE A 7 -27.43 -8.83 15.57
CA ILE A 7 -26.77 -10.10 15.29
C ILE A 7 -26.02 -10.53 16.57
N ASP A 8 -26.17 -11.79 16.97
CA ASP A 8 -25.46 -12.34 18.14
C ASP A 8 -23.98 -12.66 17.82
N PRO A 9 -23.18 -13.12 18.80
CA PRO A 9 -21.78 -13.46 18.60
C PRO A 9 -21.55 -14.65 17.66
N ASP A 10 -22.50 -15.58 17.59
CA ASP A 10 -22.46 -16.77 16.73
C ASP A 10 -22.91 -16.48 15.28
N GLY A 11 -23.38 -15.26 15.02
CA GLY A 11 -23.84 -14.80 13.71
C GLY A 11 -25.34 -14.99 13.46
N GLN A 12 -26.12 -15.41 14.46
CA GLN A 12 -27.57 -15.54 14.35
C GLN A 12 -28.25 -14.18 14.40
N GLN A 13 -29.34 -14.04 13.64
CA GLN A 13 -30.15 -12.83 13.63
C GLN A 13 -31.12 -12.87 14.82
N LEU A 14 -30.93 -11.99 15.80
CA LEU A 14 -31.89 -11.81 16.90
C LEU A 14 -33.10 -10.96 16.48
N GLY A 15 -33.07 -10.40 15.28
CA GLY A 15 -34.16 -9.62 14.69
C GLY A 15 -34.04 -8.13 14.96
N ILE A 16 -35.15 -7.41 14.79
CA ILE A 16 -35.23 -5.96 14.97
C ILE A 16 -35.80 -5.70 16.37
N MET A 17 -35.07 -4.98 17.21
CA MET A 17 -35.48 -4.68 18.57
C MET A 17 -35.12 -3.25 18.99
N PRO A 18 -35.71 -2.71 20.06
CA PRO A 18 -35.30 -1.45 20.64
C PRO A 18 -33.85 -1.51 21.15
N ILE A 19 -33.12 -0.40 21.05
CA ILE A 19 -31.72 -0.34 21.50
C ILE A 19 -31.50 -0.78 22.95
N ARG A 20 -32.47 -0.53 23.85
CA ARG A 20 -32.40 -0.96 25.26
C ARG A 20 -32.42 -2.48 25.41
N GLU A 21 -33.18 -3.18 24.58
CA GLU A 21 -33.21 -4.65 24.58
C GLU A 21 -31.93 -5.21 23.97
N ALA A 22 -31.42 -4.58 22.91
CA ALA A 22 -30.15 -4.93 22.30
C ALA A 22 -28.96 -4.82 23.28
N LEU A 23 -28.92 -3.75 24.09
CA LEU A 23 -27.90 -3.58 25.14
C LEU A 23 -28.00 -4.68 26.21
N LYS A 24 -29.23 -4.97 26.69
CA LYS A 24 -29.45 -6.08 27.63
C LYS A 24 -29.04 -7.43 27.06
N ALA A 25 -29.26 -7.66 25.76
CA ALA A 25 -28.83 -8.87 25.10
C ALA A 25 -27.30 -8.97 25.11
N ALA A 26 -26.59 -7.89 24.78
CA ALA A 26 -25.13 -7.85 24.83
C ALA A 26 -24.58 -8.12 26.25
N ASP A 27 -25.21 -7.53 27.28
CA ASP A 27 -24.85 -7.77 28.69
C ASP A 27 -24.95 -9.26 29.08
N ARG A 28 -25.96 -9.98 28.57
CA ARG A 28 -26.12 -11.44 28.83
C ARG A 28 -24.98 -12.26 28.24
N PHE A 29 -24.37 -11.79 27.16
CA PHE A 29 -23.20 -12.41 26.56
C PHE A 29 -21.88 -11.90 27.17
N TYR A 30 -21.92 -10.92 28.07
CA TYR A 30 -20.74 -10.20 28.59
C TYR A 30 -19.90 -9.57 27.46
N LEU A 31 -20.57 -9.04 26.43
CA LEU A 31 -19.95 -8.44 25.24
C LEU A 31 -20.54 -7.05 24.96
N ASP A 32 -19.98 -6.36 23.97
CA ASP A 32 -20.45 -5.03 23.56
C ASP A 32 -21.50 -5.12 22.44
N LEU A 33 -22.46 -4.20 22.44
CA LEU A 33 -23.31 -3.95 21.28
C LEU A 33 -22.60 -2.95 20.35
N VAL A 34 -22.07 -3.44 19.23
CA VAL A 34 -21.30 -2.62 18.28
C VAL A 34 -22.14 -2.33 17.04
N GLU A 35 -22.31 -1.05 16.69
CA GLU A 35 -22.95 -0.65 15.43
C GLU A 35 -21.97 -0.87 14.26
N VAL A 36 -22.32 -1.80 13.36
CA VAL A 36 -21.46 -2.19 12.22
C VAL A 36 -21.94 -1.64 10.88
N ALA A 37 -23.23 -1.27 10.77
CA ALA A 37 -23.78 -0.63 9.59
C ALA A 37 -24.76 0.50 9.97
N PRO A 38 -24.26 1.73 10.23
CA PRO A 38 -25.08 2.89 10.59
C PRO A 38 -26.08 3.29 9.50
N ASN A 39 -25.70 3.10 8.23
CA ASN A 39 -26.47 3.55 7.09
C ASN A 39 -27.63 2.61 6.71
N ALA A 40 -27.75 1.45 7.36
CA ALA A 40 -28.84 0.51 7.12
C ALA A 40 -30.15 1.00 7.75
N LYS A 41 -31.30 0.54 7.23
CA LYS A 41 -32.63 0.82 7.79
C LYS A 41 -33.33 -0.48 8.18
N PRO A 42 -33.45 -0.81 9.48
CA PRO A 42 -32.81 -0.17 10.64
C PRO A 42 -31.28 -0.41 10.67
N PRO A 43 -30.50 0.40 11.42
CA PRO A 43 -29.07 0.20 11.61
C PRO A 43 -28.77 -1.22 12.10
N VAL A 44 -27.64 -1.78 11.66
CA VAL A 44 -27.23 -3.13 12.06
C VAL A 44 -26.20 -3.04 13.17
N CYS A 45 -26.53 -3.64 14.31
CA CYS A 45 -25.63 -3.84 15.43
C CYS A 45 -25.27 -5.32 15.57
N ARG A 46 -24.03 -5.62 15.95
CA ARG A 46 -23.58 -6.97 16.26
C ARG A 46 -23.03 -6.99 17.68
N ILE A 47 -23.37 -8.03 18.42
CA ILE A 47 -22.84 -8.29 19.75
C ILE A 47 -21.45 -8.92 19.59
N MET A 48 -20.40 -8.24 20.03
CA MET A 48 -19.02 -8.72 19.92
C MET A 48 -18.10 -8.02 20.93
N ASP A 49 -16.89 -8.54 21.11
CA ASP A 49 -15.82 -7.84 21.83
C ASP A 49 -15.23 -6.76 20.93
N PHE A 50 -15.49 -5.49 21.25
CA PHE A 50 -15.04 -4.37 20.43
C PHE A 50 -13.52 -4.20 20.43
N GLY A 51 -12.86 -4.50 21.56
CA GLY A 51 -11.40 -4.41 21.69
C GLY A 51 -10.69 -5.44 20.82
N LYS A 52 -11.14 -6.70 20.87
CA LYS A 52 -10.64 -7.77 20.01
C LYS A 52 -10.88 -7.48 18.54
N TYR A 53 -12.07 -6.99 18.19
CA TYR A 53 -12.39 -6.62 16.81
C TYR A 53 -11.45 -5.54 16.27
N GLN A 54 -11.23 -4.45 17.02
CA GLN A 54 -10.29 -3.39 16.62
C GLN A 54 -8.87 -3.92 16.46
N TYR A 55 -8.42 -4.79 17.36
CA TYR A 55 -7.11 -5.43 17.25
C TYR A 55 -6.99 -6.25 15.95
N GLU A 56 -7.97 -7.10 15.65
CA GLU A 56 -7.97 -7.92 14.44
C GLU A 56 -8.02 -7.09 13.15
N GLN A 57 -8.84 -6.03 13.11
CA GLN A 57 -8.85 -5.09 11.97
C GLN A 57 -7.49 -4.43 11.80
N SER A 58 -6.90 -3.91 12.89
CA SER A 58 -5.58 -3.27 12.82
C SER A 58 -4.49 -4.24 12.35
N LYS A 59 -4.57 -5.52 12.75
CA LYS A 59 -3.63 -6.57 12.33
C LYS A 59 -3.80 -6.87 10.85
N LYS A 60 -5.04 -7.05 10.39
CA LYS A 60 -5.37 -7.28 8.97
C LYS A 60 -4.92 -6.12 8.08
N GLU A 61 -5.15 -4.87 8.50
CA GLU A 61 -4.67 -3.68 7.79
C GLU A 61 -3.14 -3.63 7.72
N LYS A 62 -2.44 -3.90 8.83
CA LYS A 62 -0.97 -3.95 8.85
C LYS A 62 -0.43 -5.04 7.93
N GLU A 63 -1.04 -6.22 7.93
CA GLU A 63 -0.66 -7.32 7.02
C GLU A 63 -0.92 -6.95 5.56
N SER A 64 -2.06 -6.32 5.25
CA SER A 64 -2.38 -5.83 3.90
C SER A 64 -1.38 -4.78 3.43
N LYS A 65 -1.04 -3.80 4.29
CA LYS A 65 -0.03 -2.76 4.00
C LYS A 65 1.36 -3.34 3.78
N LYS A 66 1.75 -4.37 4.54
CA LYS A 66 3.02 -5.08 4.35
C LYS A 66 3.08 -5.85 3.03
N LYS A 67 1.96 -6.45 2.62
CA LYS A 67 1.84 -7.20 1.36
C LYS A 67 1.73 -6.30 0.14
N GLN A 68 1.27 -5.06 0.32
CA GLN A 68 1.23 -4.08 -0.75
C GLN A 68 2.65 -3.77 -1.22
N HIS A 69 2.93 -4.10 -2.47
CA HIS A 69 4.22 -3.82 -3.09
C HIS A 69 4.35 -2.33 -3.39
N THR A 70 5.16 -1.62 -2.62
CA THR A 70 5.42 -0.18 -2.81
C THR A 70 6.40 0.03 -3.97
N ILE A 71 5.87 0.24 -5.17
CA ILE A 71 6.68 0.62 -6.33
C ILE A 71 7.33 1.97 -6.04
N THR A 72 8.64 1.98 -5.82
CA THR A 72 9.40 3.21 -5.57
C THR A 72 10.15 3.61 -6.83
N VAL A 73 10.31 4.91 -7.07
CA VAL A 73 11.19 5.41 -8.12
C VAL A 73 12.61 5.51 -7.56
N LYS A 74 13.54 4.74 -8.12
CA LYS A 74 14.97 4.77 -7.79
C LYS A 74 15.71 5.62 -8.81
N GLU A 75 16.38 6.67 -8.36
CA GLU A 75 17.14 7.54 -9.25
C GLU A 75 18.60 7.07 -9.36
N ILE A 76 19.10 6.93 -10.59
CA ILE A 76 20.50 6.65 -10.90
C ILE A 76 21.09 7.86 -11.61
N ARG A 77 22.06 8.50 -10.97
CA ARG A 77 22.72 9.71 -11.49
C ARG A 77 24.01 9.36 -12.21
N MET A 78 24.18 9.97 -13.38
CA MET A 78 25.34 9.82 -14.27
C MET A 78 25.88 11.20 -14.68
N ARG A 79 27.10 11.24 -15.20
CA ARG A 79 27.74 12.45 -15.71
C ARG A 79 28.16 12.22 -17.16
N PRO A 80 28.35 13.29 -17.97
CA PRO A 80 28.78 13.13 -19.36
C PRO A 80 30.15 12.44 -19.51
N LYS A 81 30.95 12.45 -18.44
CA LYS A 81 32.28 11.82 -18.36
C LYS A 81 32.26 10.47 -17.62
N THR A 82 31.09 9.88 -17.39
CA THR A 82 30.98 8.53 -16.82
C THR A 82 31.68 7.56 -17.79
N ASP A 83 32.68 6.83 -17.29
CA ASP A 83 33.40 5.81 -18.05
C ASP A 83 32.58 4.51 -18.17
N ASP A 84 33.02 3.60 -19.04
CA ASP A 84 32.30 2.35 -19.32
C ASP A 84 32.17 1.44 -18.08
N HIS A 85 33.15 1.46 -17.16
CA HIS A 85 33.13 0.61 -15.96
C HIS A 85 32.13 1.14 -14.91
N ASP A 86 32.08 2.46 -14.70
CA ASP A 86 31.05 3.10 -13.87
C ASP A 86 29.67 2.87 -14.50
N LEU A 87 29.53 3.02 -15.82
CA LEU A 87 28.28 2.76 -16.53
C LEU A 87 27.78 1.33 -16.29
N GLU A 88 28.64 0.31 -16.43
CA GLU A 88 28.29 -1.08 -16.18
C GLU A 88 27.80 -1.30 -14.73
N THR A 89 28.46 -0.65 -13.76
CA THR A 89 28.05 -0.71 -12.35
C THR A 89 26.65 -0.11 -12.14
N LYS A 90 26.33 1.00 -12.82
CA LYS A 90 25.01 1.64 -12.80
C LYS A 90 23.94 0.76 -13.44
N LEU A 91 24.25 0.11 -14.57
CA LEU A 91 23.35 -0.84 -15.24
C LEU A 91 23.03 -2.04 -14.35
N ARG A 92 24.04 -2.63 -13.70
CA ARG A 92 23.83 -3.72 -12.73
C ARG A 92 22.96 -3.27 -11.55
N GLN A 93 23.13 -2.04 -11.09
CA GLN A 93 22.27 -1.46 -10.05
C GLN A 93 20.83 -1.30 -10.54
N ALA A 94 20.62 -0.85 -11.77
CA ALA A 94 19.29 -0.72 -12.38
C ALA A 94 18.58 -2.07 -12.50
N ARG A 95 19.28 -3.10 -12.99
CA ARG A 95 18.77 -4.49 -13.05
C ARG A 95 18.25 -4.97 -11.70
N LYS A 96 19.04 -4.77 -10.62
CA LYS A 96 18.61 -5.09 -9.25
C LYS A 96 17.35 -4.34 -8.82
N PHE A 97 17.17 -3.09 -9.28
CA PHE A 97 15.95 -2.33 -8.98
C PHE A 97 14.74 -2.85 -9.74
N PHE A 98 14.90 -3.26 -11.01
CA PHE A 98 13.83 -3.89 -11.80
C PHE A 98 13.43 -5.26 -11.25
N GLU A 99 14.37 -6.09 -10.79
CA GLU A 99 14.08 -7.35 -10.08
C GLU A 99 13.22 -7.10 -8.83
N GLN A 100 13.46 -5.99 -8.14
CA GLN A 100 12.66 -5.53 -7.00
C GLN A 100 11.36 -4.82 -7.40
N LYS A 101 10.98 -4.85 -8.69
CA LYS A 101 9.79 -4.20 -9.28
C LYS A 101 9.70 -2.70 -9.01
N ASN A 102 10.84 -2.05 -8.84
CA ASN A 102 10.93 -0.59 -8.76
C ASN A 102 10.95 0.04 -10.15
N LYS A 103 10.55 1.30 -10.24
CA LYS A 103 10.82 2.14 -11.42
C LYS A 103 12.20 2.74 -11.29
N VAL A 104 12.96 2.80 -12.37
CA VAL A 104 14.30 3.42 -12.39
C VAL A 104 14.25 4.70 -13.21
N LYS A 105 14.79 5.80 -12.65
CA LYS A 105 14.97 7.07 -13.35
C LYS A 105 16.46 7.32 -13.54
N PHE A 106 16.92 7.33 -14.78
CA PHE A 106 18.27 7.77 -15.11
C PHE A 106 18.30 9.29 -15.26
N SER A 107 19.27 9.93 -14.58
CA SER A 107 19.45 11.39 -14.59
C SER A 107 20.89 11.72 -14.95
N LEU A 108 21.11 12.36 -16.10
CA LEU A 108 22.40 12.91 -16.50
C LEU A 108 22.55 14.34 -15.98
N ILE A 109 23.60 14.56 -15.19
CA ILE A 109 23.86 15.86 -14.56
C ILE A 109 25.01 16.54 -15.29
N PHE A 110 24.72 17.69 -15.88
CA PHE A 110 25.71 18.57 -16.49
C PHE A 110 26.09 19.66 -15.47
N LYS A 111 27.39 19.97 -15.33
CA LYS A 111 27.86 21.10 -14.51
C LYS A 111 28.70 22.08 -15.32
N GLY A 112 28.44 23.37 -15.17
CA GLY A 112 29.24 24.44 -15.79
C GLY A 112 29.30 24.32 -17.31
N ARG A 113 30.51 24.23 -17.86
CA ARG A 113 30.76 24.12 -19.31
C ARG A 113 30.42 22.74 -19.90
N GLU A 114 29.92 21.80 -19.09
CA GLU A 114 29.59 20.46 -19.56
C GLU A 114 28.36 20.41 -20.48
N MET A 115 27.57 21.49 -20.61
CA MET A 115 26.44 21.53 -21.55
C MET A 115 26.85 21.33 -23.02
N ALA A 116 28.12 21.52 -23.36
CA ALA A 116 28.63 21.19 -24.69
C ALA A 116 28.59 19.67 -25.01
N TYR A 117 28.48 18.81 -23.99
CA TYR A 117 28.45 17.34 -24.14
C TYR A 117 27.03 16.75 -24.12
N GLN A 118 26.02 17.54 -24.48
CA GLN A 118 24.62 17.06 -24.50
C GLN A 118 24.41 15.88 -25.45
N GLU A 119 25.02 15.92 -26.65
CA GLU A 119 24.94 14.82 -27.61
C GLU A 119 25.56 13.53 -27.05
N THR A 120 26.75 13.60 -26.47
CA THR A 120 27.39 12.46 -25.80
C THR A 120 26.55 11.92 -24.64
N GLY A 121 25.90 12.81 -23.89
CA GLY A 121 24.96 12.41 -22.84
C GLY A 121 23.74 11.67 -23.39
N LYS A 122 23.23 12.09 -24.55
CA LYS A 122 22.10 11.42 -25.22
C LYS A 122 22.50 10.02 -25.71
N GLU A 123 23.64 9.90 -26.38
CA GLU A 123 24.20 8.60 -26.81
C GLU A 123 24.38 7.64 -25.62
N MET A 124 24.85 8.15 -24.47
CA MET A 124 24.97 7.37 -23.24
C MET A 124 23.61 6.86 -22.75
N LEU A 125 22.55 7.68 -22.82
CA LEU A 125 21.20 7.23 -22.45
C LEU A 125 20.64 6.20 -23.42
N GLU A 126 20.90 6.34 -24.72
CA GLU A 126 20.51 5.36 -25.72
C GLU A 126 21.18 4.01 -25.45
N ARG A 127 22.49 4.00 -25.15
CA ARG A 127 23.22 2.79 -24.72
C ARG A 127 22.61 2.17 -23.46
N VAL A 128 22.16 2.99 -22.50
CA VAL A 128 21.51 2.50 -21.28
C VAL A 128 20.18 1.82 -21.58
N ILE A 129 19.38 2.39 -22.48
CA ILE A 129 18.11 1.81 -22.93
C ILE A 129 18.36 0.45 -23.57
N GLU A 130 19.25 0.40 -24.57
CA GLU A 130 19.61 -0.84 -25.29
C GLU A 130 20.10 -1.93 -24.32
N SER A 131 20.92 -1.56 -23.35
CA SER A 131 21.47 -2.49 -22.35
C SER A 131 20.44 -3.03 -21.34
N LEU A 132 19.22 -2.49 -21.31
CA LEU A 132 18.18 -2.82 -20.34
C LEU A 132 16.86 -3.28 -20.99
N GLU A 133 16.80 -3.40 -22.33
CA GLU A 133 15.61 -3.87 -23.05
C GLU A 133 15.15 -5.27 -22.63
N ASP A 134 16.05 -6.09 -22.09
CA ASP A 134 15.75 -7.44 -21.62
C ASP A 134 15.03 -7.47 -20.26
N VAL A 135 15.08 -6.38 -19.49
CA VAL A 135 14.56 -6.33 -18.11
C VAL A 135 13.55 -5.20 -17.85
N ALA A 136 13.34 -4.29 -18.80
CA ALA A 136 12.53 -3.08 -18.63
C ALA A 136 11.56 -2.84 -19.79
#